data_AF-A0A7C4IMD8-F1
#
_entry.id   AF-A0A7C4IMD8-F1
#
_cell.length_a   1.000
_cell.length_b   1.000
_cell.length_c   1.000
_cell.angle_alpha   90.00
_cell.angle_beta   90.00
_cell.angle_gamma   90.00
#
_symmetry.space_group_name_H-M   'P 1'
#
loop_
_entity.id
_entity.type
_entity.pdbx_description
1 polymer ?
#
loop_
_entity_poly.entity_id
_entity_poly.type
_entity_poly.pdbx_seq_one_letter_code
_entity_poly.pdbx_strand_id
1 'polypeptide(L)'
;ARASAGWALLFIAILYTTAPAVASFARLNMIQTLHNKSYTDAPSWFKNWEKTGLAAWKDKNGDGMIQYAPGAAFKGKVEFAKDETGKVVIGQYGERVVKTELTPIEKSKNELHIDNDIIVLANPEIAKLPAWVVALVAAGGLAAALSTAAGLLLVISSALSHDLIKNIIAPKITEKGELIWARIAAALAVTVAGYFGIHPPGFVAQVVAFAFGLAASSFFPVIIMGIFWKRTTKEGAILGMLTGIIFTAAYIIYFKFVNPDMNKAQFWLWGISPEGIGSIGMLINFIVMYVVSLMTKEPPKAVQDMVASLRYPREIK
;
A
#
# COMPACT_ATOMS: atom_id res chain seq x y z
N ALA A 1 9.80 25.26 8.01
CA ALA A 1 8.98 24.94 6.83
C ALA A 1 9.84 24.73 5.57
N ARG A 2 10.45 25.78 4.97
CA ARG A 2 11.19 25.65 3.69
C ARG A 2 12.42 24.72 3.73
N ALA A 3 13.24 24.81 4.77
CA ALA A 3 14.41 23.93 4.93
C ALA A 3 13.99 22.45 5.13
N SER A 4 12.96 22.21 5.94
CA SER A 4 12.41 20.87 6.17
C SER A 4 11.86 20.24 4.89
N ALA A 5 11.19 21.03 4.04
CA ALA A 5 10.75 20.58 2.72
C ALA A 5 11.94 20.23 1.80
N GLY A 6 13.02 21.03 1.82
CA GLY A 6 14.25 20.73 1.09
C GLY A 6 14.89 19.40 1.51
N TRP A 7 15.03 19.17 2.82
CA TRP A 7 15.53 17.89 3.34
C TRP A 7 14.64 16.71 2.96
N ALA A 8 13.31 16.86 3.06
CA ALA A 8 12.38 15.81 2.68
C ALA A 8 12.51 15.44 1.19
N LEU A 9 12.56 16.45 0.30
CA LEU A 9 12.74 16.22 -1.13
C LEU A 9 14.08 15.58 -1.45
N LEU A 10 15.16 15.97 -0.77
CA LEU A 10 16.47 15.35 -0.93
C LEU A 10 16.44 13.85 -0.56
N PHE A 11 15.87 13.50 0.60
CA PHE A 11 15.79 12.09 1.02
C PHE A 11 14.87 11.27 0.11
N ILE A 12 13.76 11.85 -0.35
CA ILE A 12 12.89 11.23 -1.35
C ILE A 12 13.67 10.98 -2.64
N ALA A 13 14.42 11.96 -3.14
CA ALA A 13 15.21 11.81 -4.36
C ALA A 13 16.27 10.71 -4.21
N ILE A 14 16.99 10.66 -3.08
CA ILE A 14 17.95 9.60 -2.77
C ILE A 14 17.25 8.23 -2.79
N LEU A 15 16.10 8.11 -2.13
CA LEU A 15 15.36 6.84 -2.07
C LEU A 15 14.89 6.39 -3.46
N TYR A 16 14.27 7.28 -4.24
CA TYR A 16 13.73 6.92 -5.56
C TYR A 16 14.82 6.65 -6.61
N THR A 17 15.99 7.27 -6.48
CA THR A 17 17.12 7.01 -7.39
C THR A 17 17.88 5.74 -7.02
N THR A 18 17.94 5.36 -5.73
CA THR A 18 18.66 4.17 -5.27
C THR A 18 17.81 2.90 -5.27
N ALA A 19 16.49 2.99 -5.05
CA ALA A 19 15.62 1.83 -4.95
C ALA A 19 15.66 0.90 -6.19
N PRO A 20 15.62 1.39 -7.44
CA PRO A 20 15.71 0.53 -8.62
C PRO A 20 17.05 -0.20 -8.73
N ALA A 21 18.15 0.47 -8.36
CA ALA A 21 19.47 -0.12 -8.35
C ALA A 21 19.55 -1.24 -7.30
N VAL A 22 19.11 -0.98 -6.07
CA VAL A 22 19.08 -1.98 -4.99
C VAL A 22 18.22 -3.19 -5.37
N ALA A 23 17.03 -2.96 -5.94
CA ALA A 23 16.15 -4.04 -6.40
C ALA A 23 16.80 -4.90 -7.50
N SER A 24 17.49 -4.26 -8.45
CA SER A 24 18.19 -4.95 -9.54
C SER A 24 19.35 -5.80 -9.01
N PHE A 25 20.18 -5.27 -8.10
CA PHE A 25 21.26 -6.01 -7.47
C PHE A 25 20.74 -7.17 -6.61
N ALA A 26 19.68 -6.96 -5.84
CA ALA A 26 19.09 -8.01 -5.03
C ALA A 26 18.60 -9.18 -5.89
N ARG A 27 17.93 -8.89 -7.02
CA ARG A 27 17.48 -9.92 -7.97
C ARG A 27 18.65 -10.65 -8.63
N LEU A 28 19.72 -9.95 -9.01
CA LEU A 28 20.92 -10.57 -9.57
C LEU A 28 21.61 -11.49 -8.57
N ASN A 29 21.82 -11.02 -7.33
CA ASN A 29 22.45 -11.81 -6.28
C ASN A 29 21.60 -13.04 -5.92
N MET A 30 20.28 -12.89 -5.87
CA MET A 30 19.34 -14.00 -5.69
C MET A 30 19.50 -15.06 -6.78
N ILE A 31 19.49 -14.66 -8.06
CA ILE A 31 19.65 -15.58 -9.20
C ILE A 31 21.01 -16.27 -9.12
N GLN A 32 22.10 -15.54 -8.90
CA GLN A 32 23.44 -16.12 -8.81
C GLN A 32 23.61 -17.09 -7.64
N THR A 33 22.89 -16.89 -6.54
CA THR A 33 23.00 -17.73 -5.35
C THR A 33 22.11 -18.97 -5.37
N LEU A 34 21.04 -18.97 -6.17
CA LEU A 34 20.04 -20.05 -6.22
C LEU A 34 19.94 -20.79 -7.56
N HIS A 35 20.07 -20.10 -8.69
CA HIS A 35 19.84 -20.70 -10.00
C HIS A 35 20.86 -21.82 -10.30
N ASN A 36 20.38 -22.99 -10.72
CA ASN A 36 21.16 -24.20 -11.00
C ASN A 36 21.98 -24.70 -9.81
N LYS A 37 21.49 -24.51 -8.59
CA LYS A 37 22.06 -25.15 -7.40
C LYS A 37 21.14 -26.24 -6.87
N SER A 38 21.71 -27.33 -6.37
CA SER A 38 20.96 -28.33 -5.62
C SER A 38 20.27 -27.68 -4.43
N TYR A 39 19.02 -28.07 -4.14
CA TYR A 39 18.30 -27.60 -2.97
C TYR A 39 19.04 -27.89 -1.66
N THR A 40 19.77 -29.01 -1.58
CA THR A 40 20.57 -29.37 -0.40
C THR A 40 21.60 -28.28 -0.06
N ASP A 41 22.19 -27.70 -1.11
CA ASP A 41 23.23 -26.68 -1.05
C ASP A 41 22.67 -25.25 -1.09
N ALA A 42 21.34 -25.12 -1.01
CA ALA A 42 20.70 -23.82 -0.97
C ALA A 42 21.18 -23.01 0.24
N PRO A 43 21.45 -21.70 0.05
CA PRO A 43 21.97 -20.83 1.09
C PRO A 43 21.00 -20.72 2.27
N SER A 44 21.54 -20.47 3.46
CA SER A 44 20.78 -20.38 4.71
C SER A 44 19.67 -19.32 4.67
N TRP A 45 19.91 -18.18 4.00
CA TRP A 45 18.90 -17.13 3.83
C TRP A 45 17.63 -17.70 3.19
N PHE A 46 17.74 -18.53 2.15
CA PHE A 46 16.60 -19.10 1.47
C PHE A 46 15.79 -20.00 2.40
N LYS A 47 16.47 -20.89 3.13
CA LYS A 47 15.85 -21.77 4.14
C LYS A 47 15.20 -20.99 5.29
N ASN A 48 15.72 -19.82 5.66
CA ASN A 48 15.12 -18.95 6.67
C ASN A 48 13.79 -18.34 6.19
N TRP A 49 13.78 -17.81 4.96
CA TRP A 49 12.57 -17.21 4.38
C TRP A 49 11.54 -18.25 3.96
N GLU A 50 11.96 -19.45 3.58
CA GLU A 50 11.06 -20.59 3.34
C GLU A 50 10.27 -20.95 4.61
N LYS A 51 10.85 -20.75 5.81
CA LYS A 51 10.12 -20.99 7.08
C LYS A 51 8.89 -20.10 7.24
N THR A 52 8.96 -18.88 6.68
CA THR A 52 7.92 -17.86 6.79
C THR A 52 6.80 -18.01 5.76
N GLY A 53 6.99 -18.83 4.72
CA GLY A 53 6.04 -18.91 3.58
C GLY A 53 6.25 -17.87 2.51
N LEU A 54 7.26 -17.01 2.66
CA LEU A 54 7.58 -15.93 1.71
C LEU A 54 8.62 -16.35 0.66
N ALA A 55 9.16 -17.56 0.77
CA ALA A 55 9.95 -18.22 -0.26
C ALA A 55 9.50 -19.67 -0.39
N ALA A 56 9.49 -20.21 -1.60
CA ALA A 56 9.19 -21.62 -1.84
C ALA A 56 9.82 -22.11 -3.12
N TRP A 57 10.13 -23.39 -3.15
CA TRP A 57 10.62 -24.09 -4.32
C TRP A 57 9.85 -25.39 -4.50
N LYS A 58 9.66 -25.77 -5.76
CA LYS A 58 9.17 -27.09 -6.12
C LYS A 58 9.80 -27.51 -7.43
N ASP A 59 10.57 -28.58 -7.37
CA ASP A 59 11.13 -29.26 -8.53
C ASP A 59 10.02 -29.68 -9.50
N LYS A 60 10.11 -29.24 -10.75
CA LYS A 60 9.18 -29.60 -11.82
C LYS A 60 9.77 -30.64 -12.77
N ASN A 61 11.08 -30.70 -12.91
CA ASN A 61 11.75 -31.54 -13.91
C ASN A 61 12.40 -32.81 -13.31
N GLY A 62 12.44 -32.91 -11.97
CA GLY A 62 12.97 -34.05 -11.22
C GLY A 62 14.49 -34.05 -11.05
N ASP A 63 15.19 -32.95 -11.33
CA ASP A 63 16.65 -32.87 -11.27
C ASP A 63 17.20 -32.46 -9.88
N GLY A 64 16.33 -32.09 -8.93
CA GLY A 64 16.71 -31.66 -7.59
C GLY A 64 17.41 -30.29 -7.51
N MET A 65 17.46 -29.55 -8.62
CA MET A 65 18.08 -28.22 -8.72
C MET A 65 17.04 -27.11 -8.66
N ILE A 66 17.44 -25.95 -8.16
CA ILE A 66 16.59 -24.76 -8.12
C ILE A 66 16.71 -24.02 -9.45
N GLN A 67 15.65 -24.07 -10.28
CA GLN A 67 15.63 -23.35 -11.55
C GLN A 67 14.74 -22.10 -11.50
N TYR A 68 15.39 -20.94 -11.53
CA TYR A 68 14.71 -19.66 -11.76
C TYR A 68 14.47 -19.41 -13.25
N ALA A 69 13.22 -19.12 -13.63
CA ALA A 69 12.85 -18.76 -14.99
C ALA A 69 11.76 -17.66 -15.00
N PRO A 70 11.44 -17.04 -16.15
CA PRO A 70 10.31 -16.14 -16.27
C PRO A 70 8.98 -16.85 -15.99
N GLY A 71 8.06 -16.16 -15.30
CA GLY A 71 6.71 -16.64 -15.00
C GLY A 71 6.50 -17.04 -13.53
N ALA A 72 5.25 -17.26 -13.14
CA ALA A 72 4.91 -17.71 -11.79
C ALA A 72 5.21 -19.21 -11.62
N ALA A 73 5.79 -19.59 -10.49
CA ALA A 73 6.00 -21.01 -10.17
C ALA A 73 4.68 -21.70 -9.78
N PHE A 74 3.82 -21.01 -9.01
CA PHE A 74 2.56 -21.51 -8.44
C PHE A 74 1.36 -20.69 -8.90
N LYS A 75 0.18 -21.30 -8.97
CA LYS A 75 -1.10 -20.66 -9.31
C LYS A 75 -1.74 -20.05 -8.05
N GLY A 76 -1.20 -18.93 -7.58
CA GLY A 76 -1.75 -18.18 -6.45
C GLY A 76 -0.79 -18.09 -5.26
N LYS A 77 -1.36 -17.86 -4.07
CA LYS A 77 -0.58 -17.72 -2.84
C LYS A 77 0.04 -19.06 -2.44
N VAL A 78 1.32 -19.03 -2.07
CA VAL A 78 2.04 -20.22 -1.62
C VAL A 78 1.55 -20.63 -0.25
N GLU A 79 1.11 -21.88 -0.15
CA GLU A 79 0.73 -22.55 1.08
C GLU A 79 1.48 -23.87 1.19
N PHE A 80 2.10 -24.12 2.33
CA PHE A 80 2.77 -25.40 2.57
C PHE A 80 1.78 -26.47 3.04
N ALA A 81 2.01 -27.69 2.58
CA ALA A 81 1.31 -28.87 3.07
C ALA A 81 1.61 -29.06 4.55
N LYS A 82 0.58 -29.45 5.30
CA LYS A 82 0.68 -29.78 6.73
C LYS A 82 0.19 -31.21 6.94
N ASP A 83 0.90 -31.97 7.75
CA ASP A 83 0.49 -33.31 8.20
C ASP A 83 -0.72 -33.22 9.14
N GLU A 84 -1.29 -34.38 9.50
CA GLU A 84 -2.44 -34.52 10.41
C GLU A 84 -2.22 -33.84 11.77
N THR A 85 -0.95 -33.65 12.20
CA THR A 85 -0.58 -32.94 13.43
C THR A 85 -0.36 -31.42 13.23
N GLY A 86 -0.63 -30.89 12.04
CA GLY A 86 -0.44 -29.47 11.69
C GLY A 86 1.01 -29.03 11.42
N LYS A 87 1.96 -29.97 11.38
CA LYS A 87 3.38 -29.69 11.06
C LYS A 87 3.59 -29.67 9.55
N VAL A 88 4.50 -28.83 9.08
CA VAL A 88 4.81 -28.71 7.63
C VAL A 88 5.50 -29.99 7.14
N VAL A 89 5.01 -30.54 6.03
CA VAL A 89 5.57 -31.74 5.40
C VAL A 89 6.90 -31.39 4.75
N ILE A 90 7.92 -32.22 5.00
CA ILE A 90 9.25 -32.09 4.40
C ILE A 90 9.35 -33.07 3.24
N GLY A 91 9.79 -32.58 2.08
CA GLY A 91 9.96 -33.34 0.86
C GLY A 91 11.29 -34.07 0.77
N GLN A 92 11.55 -34.66 -0.39
CA GLN A 92 12.65 -35.60 -0.60
C GLN A 92 14.04 -34.96 -0.45
N TYR A 93 14.16 -33.67 -0.77
CA TYR A 93 15.41 -32.90 -0.73
C TYR A 93 15.54 -32.07 0.56
N GLY A 94 14.58 -32.16 1.48
CA GLY A 94 14.51 -31.32 2.69
C GLY A 94 13.73 -30.02 2.49
N GLU A 95 12.99 -29.91 1.38
CA GLU A 95 12.14 -28.78 1.03
C GLU A 95 10.79 -28.81 1.75
N ARG A 96 10.20 -27.64 1.96
CA ARG A 96 8.84 -27.58 2.47
C ARG A 96 7.86 -27.86 1.33
N VAL A 97 7.12 -28.95 1.43
CA VAL A 97 6.19 -29.36 0.38
C VAL A 97 5.11 -28.30 0.22
N VAL A 98 5.00 -27.76 -0.99
CA VAL A 98 3.96 -26.78 -1.34
C VAL A 98 2.67 -27.51 -1.70
N LYS A 99 1.56 -27.10 -1.09
CA LYS A 99 0.20 -27.59 -1.38
C LYS A 99 -0.42 -26.85 -2.58
N THR A 100 -0.04 -25.60 -2.80
CA THR A 100 -0.54 -24.76 -3.89
C THR A 100 -0.29 -25.42 -5.24
N GLU A 101 -1.28 -25.35 -6.13
CA GLU A 101 -1.19 -25.91 -7.48
C GLU A 101 -0.03 -25.28 -8.26
N LEU A 102 0.78 -26.13 -8.90
CA LEU A 102 1.88 -25.70 -9.73
C LEU A 102 1.38 -25.09 -11.04
N THR A 103 2.09 -24.08 -11.53
CA THR A 103 1.93 -23.67 -12.92
C THR A 103 2.56 -24.75 -13.82
N PRO A 104 1.83 -25.33 -14.79
CA PRO A 104 2.37 -26.35 -15.69
C PRO A 104 3.66 -25.89 -16.37
N ILE A 105 4.60 -26.81 -16.57
CA ILE A 105 5.91 -26.55 -17.20
C ILE A 105 5.76 -25.87 -18.56
N GLU A 106 4.72 -26.24 -19.32
CA GLU A 106 4.38 -25.65 -20.62
C GLU A 106 4.13 -24.14 -20.55
N LYS A 107 3.58 -23.65 -19.43
CA LYS A 107 3.28 -22.23 -19.22
C LYS A 107 4.40 -21.49 -18.50
N SER A 108 5.09 -22.16 -17.58
CA SER A 108 6.16 -21.56 -16.79
C SER A 108 7.14 -22.63 -16.32
N LYS A 109 8.38 -22.52 -16.78
CA LYS A 109 9.52 -23.33 -16.32
C LYS A 109 10.05 -22.89 -14.96
N ASN A 110 9.51 -21.82 -14.38
CA ASN A 110 10.00 -21.30 -13.10
C ASN A 110 9.59 -22.23 -11.95
N GLU A 111 10.54 -22.58 -11.10
CA GLU A 111 10.34 -23.46 -9.94
C GLU A 111 10.42 -22.71 -8.61
N LEU A 112 10.91 -21.47 -8.66
CA LEU A 112 11.21 -20.64 -7.50
C LEU A 112 10.17 -19.52 -7.33
N HIS A 113 9.62 -19.42 -6.12
CA HIS A 113 8.80 -18.29 -5.70
C HIS A 113 9.50 -17.55 -4.55
N ILE A 114 9.62 -16.23 -4.70
CA ILE A 114 10.13 -15.32 -3.67
C ILE A 114 9.17 -14.13 -3.64
N ASP A 115 8.64 -13.84 -2.47
CA ASP A 115 7.73 -12.73 -2.27
C ASP A 115 8.48 -11.41 -2.50
N ASN A 116 7.84 -10.47 -3.20
CA ASN A 116 8.45 -9.17 -3.49
C ASN A 116 8.69 -8.36 -2.22
N ASP A 117 7.89 -8.58 -1.16
CA ASP A 117 7.95 -7.83 0.08
C ASP A 117 9.19 -8.19 0.93
N ILE A 118 9.86 -9.31 0.64
CA ILE A 118 11.04 -9.76 1.41
C ILE A 118 12.38 -9.41 0.77
N ILE A 119 12.41 -9.04 -0.52
CA ILE A 119 13.67 -8.91 -1.26
C ILE A 119 14.63 -7.90 -0.64
N VAL A 120 14.10 -6.79 -0.10
CA VAL A 120 14.89 -5.73 0.55
C VAL A 120 15.44 -6.20 1.90
N LEU A 121 14.65 -6.93 2.68
CA LEU A 121 15.04 -7.44 3.99
C LEU A 121 16.00 -8.63 3.88
N ALA A 122 15.85 -9.45 2.84
CA ALA A 122 16.72 -10.58 2.57
C ALA A 122 18.07 -10.16 1.95
N ASN A 123 18.13 -9.05 1.22
CA ASN A 123 19.33 -8.65 0.47
C ASN A 123 20.62 -8.56 1.31
N PRO A 124 20.62 -8.02 2.54
CA PRO A 124 21.80 -8.08 3.42
C PRO A 124 22.31 -9.50 3.68
N GLU A 125 21.40 -10.48 3.84
CA GLU A 125 21.76 -11.89 4.02
C GLU A 125 22.26 -12.51 2.71
N ILE A 126 21.61 -12.20 1.58
CA ILE A 126 22.02 -12.65 0.24
C ILE A 126 23.45 -12.15 -0.06
N ALA A 127 23.75 -10.90 0.30
CA ALA A 127 25.07 -10.26 0.15
C ALA A 127 26.10 -10.71 1.20
N LYS A 128 25.74 -11.63 2.11
CA LYS A 128 26.61 -12.14 3.18
C LYS A 128 27.18 -11.04 4.09
N LEU A 129 26.39 -10.00 4.35
CA LEU A 129 26.78 -8.92 5.25
C LEU A 129 26.80 -9.40 6.71
N PRO A 130 27.58 -8.76 7.59
CA PRO A 130 27.61 -9.10 9.01
C PRO A 130 26.23 -9.00 9.68
N ALA A 131 25.99 -9.83 10.68
CA ALA A 131 24.71 -9.91 11.39
C ALA A 131 24.23 -8.56 11.97
N TRP A 132 25.15 -7.69 12.39
CA TRP A 132 24.81 -6.36 12.89
C TRP A 132 24.22 -5.45 11.80
N VAL A 133 24.62 -5.61 10.53
CA VAL A 133 24.05 -4.87 9.40
C VAL A 133 22.63 -5.34 9.12
N VAL A 134 22.43 -6.67 9.11
CA VAL A 134 21.10 -7.28 8.94
C VAL A 134 20.16 -6.78 10.05
N ALA A 135 20.62 -6.80 11.31
CA ALA A 135 19.87 -6.31 12.45
C ALA A 135 19.54 -4.81 12.35
N LEU A 136 20.49 -3.98 11.89
CA LEU A 136 20.27 -2.55 11.69
C LEU A 136 19.22 -2.27 10.61
N VAL A 137 19.26 -3.00 9.49
CA VAL A 137 18.27 -2.87 8.40
C VAL A 137 16.88 -3.32 8.89
N ALA A 138 16.80 -4.45 9.58
CA ALA A 138 15.55 -4.95 10.14
C ALA A 138 14.97 -3.96 11.19
N ALA A 139 15.80 -3.44 12.08
CA ALA A 139 15.41 -2.44 13.08
C ALA A 139 14.94 -1.13 12.42
N GLY A 140 15.63 -0.66 11.39
CA GLY A 140 15.23 0.51 10.61
C GLY A 140 13.87 0.32 9.92
N GLY A 141 13.64 -0.84 9.29
CA GLY A 141 12.36 -1.19 8.68
C GLY A 141 11.21 -1.23 9.69
N LEU A 142 11.41 -1.88 10.83
CA LEU A 142 10.46 -1.90 11.94
C LEU A 142 10.18 -0.50 12.49
N ALA A 143 11.22 0.31 12.72
CA ALA A 143 11.08 1.68 13.22
C ALA A 143 10.27 2.56 12.26
N ALA A 144 10.51 2.47 10.95
CA ALA A 144 9.77 3.20 9.93
C ALA A 144 8.27 2.80 9.90
N ALA A 145 7.98 1.49 9.96
CA ALA A 145 6.62 0.98 10.00
C ALA A 145 5.88 1.44 11.27
N LEU A 146 6.52 1.33 12.44
CA LEU A 146 5.94 1.73 13.73
C LEU A 146 5.72 3.23 13.82
N SER A 147 6.63 4.06 13.31
CA SER A 147 6.49 5.51 13.29
C SER A 147 5.28 5.95 12.44
N THR A 148 5.10 5.32 11.28
CA THR A 148 3.95 5.58 10.40
C THR A 148 2.64 5.11 11.03
N ALA A 149 2.63 3.91 11.61
CA ALA A 149 1.46 3.36 12.28
C ALA A 149 1.02 4.24 13.46
N ALA A 150 1.95 4.68 14.31
CA ALA A 150 1.64 5.58 15.42
C ALA A 150 1.04 6.91 14.95
N GLY A 151 1.62 7.51 13.90
CA GLY A 151 1.10 8.75 13.32
C GLY A 151 -0.32 8.58 12.76
N LEU A 152 -0.57 7.53 11.96
CA LEU A 152 -1.90 7.26 11.40
C LEU A 152 -2.94 6.93 12.48
N LEU A 153 -2.55 6.22 13.53
CA LEU A 153 -3.44 5.95 14.67
C LEU A 153 -3.85 7.23 15.39
N LEU A 154 -2.94 8.18 15.57
CA LEU A 154 -3.26 9.49 16.13
C LEU A 154 -4.22 10.27 15.23
N VAL A 155 -4.02 10.23 13.90
CA VAL A 155 -4.92 10.87 12.94
C VAL A 155 -6.32 10.26 12.99
N ILE A 156 -6.44 8.93 12.98
CA ILE A 156 -7.74 8.24 13.09
C ILE A 156 -8.42 8.55 14.42
N SER A 157 -7.64 8.53 15.51
CA SER A 157 -8.12 8.83 16.86
C SER A 157 -8.69 10.25 16.94
N SER A 158 -7.96 11.26 16.44
CA SER A 158 -8.40 12.66 16.40
C SER A 158 -9.59 12.86 15.47
N ALA A 159 -9.61 12.22 14.30
CA ALA A 159 -10.73 12.34 13.37
C ALA A 159 -12.04 11.78 13.99
N LEU A 160 -11.94 10.67 14.72
CA LEU A 160 -13.10 10.11 15.42
C LEU A 160 -13.50 10.93 16.65
N SER A 161 -12.56 11.30 17.52
CA SER A 161 -12.91 12.01 18.77
C SER A 161 -13.27 13.47 18.54
N HIS A 162 -12.48 14.19 17.75
CA HIS A 162 -12.60 15.63 17.56
C HIS A 162 -13.53 15.97 16.40
N ASP A 163 -13.29 15.39 15.21
CA ASP A 163 -14.06 15.79 14.02
C ASP A 163 -15.46 15.17 14.00
N LEU A 164 -15.59 13.88 14.36
CA LEU A 164 -16.90 13.22 14.36
C LEU A 164 -17.63 13.40 15.69
N ILE A 165 -17.04 12.97 16.80
CA ILE A 165 -17.75 12.96 18.09
C ILE A 165 -17.95 14.38 18.61
N LYS A 166 -16.90 15.19 18.74
CA LYS A 166 -17.05 16.55 19.27
C LYS A 166 -17.72 17.49 18.28
N ASN A 167 -17.22 17.63 17.06
CA ASN A 167 -17.74 18.66 16.15
C ASN A 167 -19.12 18.33 15.54
N ILE A 168 -19.51 17.05 15.42
CA ILE A 168 -20.77 16.65 14.76
C ILE A 168 -21.79 16.07 15.74
N ILE A 169 -21.43 15.04 16.53
CA ILE A 169 -22.41 14.24 17.30
C ILE A 169 -22.72 14.85 18.67
N ALA A 170 -21.69 15.25 19.43
CA ALA A 170 -21.78 15.71 20.80
C ALA A 170 -20.88 16.95 21.05
N PRO A 171 -21.27 18.16 20.58
CA PRO A 171 -20.50 19.40 20.72
C PRO A 171 -20.20 19.84 22.15
N LYS A 172 -20.96 19.34 23.11
CA LYS A 172 -20.81 19.69 24.54
C LYS A 172 -20.04 18.62 25.32
N ILE A 173 -19.35 17.70 24.65
CA ILE A 173 -18.56 16.67 25.33
C ILE A 173 -17.41 17.31 26.13
N THR A 174 -17.16 16.78 27.32
CA THR A 174 -16.05 17.23 28.17
C THR A 174 -14.71 16.74 27.61
N GLU A 175 -13.60 17.41 27.95
CA GLU A 175 -12.25 16.99 27.54
C GLU A 175 -11.92 15.57 27.99
N LYS A 176 -12.37 15.18 29.19
CA LYS A 176 -12.24 13.80 29.69
C LYS A 176 -13.01 12.82 28.81
N GLY A 177 -14.22 13.17 28.37
CA GLY A 177 -15.03 12.36 27.47
C GLY A 177 -14.40 12.23 26.08
N GLU A 178 -13.92 13.34 25.52
CA GLU A 178 -13.19 13.37 24.24
C GLU A 178 -11.95 12.47 24.29
N LEU A 179 -11.17 12.52 25.38
CA LEU A 179 -9.99 11.66 25.56
C LEU A 179 -10.34 10.17 25.62
N ILE A 180 -11.48 9.82 26.24
CA ILE A 180 -11.96 8.42 26.27
C ILE A 180 -12.31 7.97 24.85
N TRP A 181 -13.04 8.77 24.08
CA TRP A 181 -13.37 8.46 22.69
C TRP A 181 -12.12 8.34 21.81
N ALA A 182 -11.12 9.19 22.02
CA ALA A 182 -9.83 9.09 21.33
C ALA A 182 -9.15 7.74 21.59
N ARG A 183 -9.13 7.27 22.85
CA ARG A 183 -8.56 5.98 23.23
C ARG A 183 -9.36 4.80 22.69
N ILE A 184 -10.70 4.87 22.72
CA ILE A 184 -11.57 3.84 22.14
C ILE A 184 -11.35 3.74 20.63
N ALA A 185 -11.29 4.87 19.93
CA ALA A 185 -11.00 4.94 18.50
C ALA A 185 -9.64 4.30 18.17
N ALA A 186 -8.60 4.62 18.95
CA ALA A 186 -7.28 4.01 18.78
C ALA A 186 -7.30 2.50 19.02
N ALA A 187 -7.95 2.03 20.09
CA ALA A 187 -8.06 0.61 20.40
C ALA A 187 -8.83 -0.17 19.31
N LEU A 188 -9.93 0.40 18.81
CA LEU A 188 -10.69 -0.16 17.69
C LEU A 188 -9.83 -0.23 16.42
N ALA A 189 -9.13 0.86 16.09
CA ALA A 189 -8.27 0.91 14.92
C ALA A 189 -7.14 -0.12 15.00
N VAL A 190 -6.48 -0.28 16.15
CA VAL A 190 -5.44 -1.31 16.36
C VAL A 190 -6.02 -2.72 16.23
N THR A 191 -7.22 -2.97 16.76
CA THR A 191 -7.87 -4.28 16.66
C THR A 191 -8.20 -4.63 15.22
N VAL A 192 -8.79 -3.70 14.48
CA VAL A 192 -9.13 -3.88 13.05
C VAL A 192 -7.87 -4.03 12.20
N ALA A 193 -6.84 -3.20 12.44
CA ALA A 193 -5.56 -3.29 11.74
C ALA A 193 -4.84 -4.61 12.04
N GLY A 194 -4.86 -5.07 13.30
CA GLY A 194 -4.30 -6.36 13.70
C GLY A 194 -5.02 -7.54 13.02
N TYR A 195 -6.35 -7.49 12.95
CA TYR A 195 -7.14 -8.50 12.26
C TYR A 195 -6.78 -8.59 10.77
N PHE A 196 -6.77 -7.46 10.05
CA PHE A 196 -6.37 -7.44 8.64
C PHE A 196 -4.88 -7.68 8.41
N GLY A 197 -4.02 -7.43 9.40
CA GLY A 197 -2.61 -7.81 9.36
C GLY A 197 -2.41 -9.33 9.37
N ILE A 198 -3.26 -10.06 10.11
CA ILE A 198 -3.26 -11.53 10.13
C ILE A 198 -3.97 -12.10 8.88
N HIS A 199 -5.04 -11.46 8.44
CA HIS A 199 -5.85 -11.85 7.28
C HIS A 199 -5.84 -10.78 6.19
N PRO A 200 -4.71 -10.59 5.47
CA PRO A 200 -4.60 -9.55 4.46
C PRO A 200 -5.57 -9.81 3.30
N PRO A 201 -6.44 -8.84 2.94
CA PRO A 201 -7.43 -8.99 1.87
C PRO A 201 -6.81 -8.96 0.46
N GLY A 202 -5.54 -8.57 0.36
CA GLY A 202 -4.76 -8.51 -0.88
C GLY A 202 -3.33 -8.11 -0.56
N PHE A 203 -2.54 -7.83 -1.59
CA PHE A 203 -1.20 -7.28 -1.40
C PHE A 203 -1.29 -5.92 -0.70
N VAL A 204 -0.42 -5.68 0.29
CA VAL A 204 -0.47 -4.47 1.13
C VAL A 204 -0.36 -3.21 0.27
N ALA A 205 0.56 -3.19 -0.70
CA ALA A 205 0.73 -2.09 -1.64
C ALA A 205 -0.54 -1.78 -2.45
N GLN A 206 -1.34 -2.80 -2.78
CA GLN A 206 -2.58 -2.65 -3.53
C GLN A 206 -3.69 -1.99 -2.70
N VAL A 207 -3.86 -2.41 -1.44
CA VAL A 207 -4.84 -1.81 -0.51
C VAL A 207 -4.48 -0.35 -0.24
N VAL A 208 -3.19 -0.07 -0.10
CA VAL A 208 -2.67 1.30 0.05
C VAL A 208 -2.97 2.14 -1.19
N ALA A 209 -2.76 1.60 -2.40
CA ALA A 209 -3.07 2.29 -3.65
C ALA A 209 -4.56 2.67 -3.74
N PHE A 210 -5.48 1.80 -3.30
CA PHE A 210 -6.90 2.13 -3.25
C PHE A 210 -7.22 3.29 -2.31
N ALA A 211 -6.65 3.29 -1.11
CA ALA A 211 -6.85 4.36 -0.14
C ALA A 211 -6.36 5.71 -0.68
N PHE A 212 -5.16 5.74 -1.27
CA PHE A 212 -4.63 6.95 -1.90
C PHE A 212 -5.43 7.37 -3.14
N GLY A 213 -5.88 6.41 -3.97
CA GLY A 213 -6.72 6.70 -5.13
C GLY A 213 -8.05 7.36 -4.73
N LEU A 214 -8.72 6.84 -3.70
CA LEU A 214 -9.94 7.43 -3.16
C LEU A 214 -9.68 8.83 -2.58
N ALA A 215 -8.63 9.00 -1.77
CA ALA A 215 -8.26 10.29 -1.19
C ALA A 215 -7.88 11.35 -2.27
N ALA A 216 -7.15 10.93 -3.30
CA ALA A 216 -6.80 11.78 -4.44
C ALA A 216 -8.04 12.18 -5.23
N SER A 217 -8.99 11.25 -5.41
CA SER A 217 -10.25 11.54 -6.11
C SER A 217 -11.21 12.44 -5.33
N SER A 218 -11.02 12.64 -4.03
CA SER A 218 -11.93 13.37 -3.15
C SER A 218 -11.35 14.67 -2.61
N PHE A 219 -10.37 14.58 -1.70
CA PHE A 219 -9.89 15.70 -0.91
C PHE A 219 -8.95 16.60 -1.70
N PHE A 220 -8.12 16.03 -2.58
CA PHE A 220 -7.11 16.79 -3.29
C PHE A 220 -7.70 17.95 -4.14
N PRO A 221 -8.71 17.72 -5.01
CA PRO A 221 -9.35 18.81 -5.75
C PRO A 221 -9.97 19.87 -4.84
N VAL A 222 -10.61 19.47 -3.74
CA VAL A 222 -11.26 20.40 -2.80
C VAL A 222 -10.24 21.31 -2.12
N ILE A 223 -9.11 20.75 -1.68
CA ILE A 223 -8.05 21.52 -1.02
C ILE A 223 -7.44 22.51 -2.03
N ILE A 224 -7.14 22.06 -3.24
CA ILE A 224 -6.53 22.92 -4.27
C ILE A 224 -7.51 24.04 -4.68
N MET A 225 -8.74 23.69 -5.07
CA MET A 225 -9.73 24.68 -5.51
C MET A 225 -10.13 25.61 -4.37
N GLY A 226 -10.29 25.09 -3.15
CA GLY A 226 -10.66 25.88 -1.97
C GLY A 226 -9.60 26.92 -1.56
N ILE A 227 -8.31 26.65 -1.80
CA ILE A 227 -7.22 27.59 -1.50
C ILE A 227 -6.93 28.53 -2.68
N PHE A 228 -6.96 28.03 -3.91
CA PHE A 228 -6.47 28.76 -5.08
C PHE A 228 -7.57 29.42 -5.91
N TRP A 229 -8.85 29.09 -5.69
CA TRP A 229 -9.99 29.63 -6.43
C TRP A 229 -11.10 30.13 -5.51
N LYS A 230 -11.24 31.45 -5.41
CA LYS A 230 -12.23 32.12 -4.53
C LYS A 230 -13.70 31.81 -4.85
N ARG A 231 -13.98 31.31 -6.06
CA ARG A 231 -15.34 30.96 -6.51
C ARG A 231 -15.80 29.59 -6.03
N THR A 232 -14.92 28.78 -5.45
CA THR A 232 -15.25 27.42 -4.99
C THR A 232 -16.41 27.44 -4.01
N THR A 233 -17.50 26.76 -4.36
CA THR A 233 -18.74 26.71 -3.57
C THR A 233 -18.87 25.41 -2.78
N LYS A 234 -19.69 25.43 -1.72
CA LYS A 234 -19.96 24.23 -0.91
C LYS A 234 -20.58 23.12 -1.75
N GLU A 235 -21.53 23.47 -2.61
CA GLU A 235 -22.23 22.55 -3.50
C GLU A 235 -21.27 21.92 -4.50
N GLY A 236 -20.37 22.72 -5.09
CA GLY A 236 -19.34 22.23 -5.99
C GLY A 236 -18.37 21.29 -5.29
N ALA A 237 -17.93 21.63 -4.08
CA ALA A 237 -17.06 20.77 -3.29
C ALA A 237 -17.72 19.42 -2.95
N ILE A 238 -18.98 19.42 -2.51
CA ILE A 238 -19.71 18.19 -2.15
C ILE A 238 -19.93 17.32 -3.39
N LEU A 239 -20.44 17.89 -4.49
CA LEU A 239 -20.70 17.12 -5.72
C LEU A 239 -19.40 16.63 -6.38
N GLY A 240 -18.34 17.43 -6.36
CA GLY A 240 -17.01 17.02 -6.79
C GLY A 240 -16.49 15.82 -6.00
N MET A 241 -16.52 15.89 -4.66
CA MET A 241 -16.10 14.78 -3.81
C MET A 241 -16.92 13.51 -4.05
N LEU A 242 -18.26 13.63 -4.10
CA LEU A 242 -19.14 12.49 -4.32
C LEU A 242 -18.88 11.83 -5.67
N THR A 243 -18.80 12.61 -6.75
CA THR A 243 -18.55 12.07 -8.10
C THR A 243 -17.18 11.41 -8.20
N GLY A 244 -16.13 12.02 -7.65
CA GLY A 244 -14.79 11.42 -7.62
C GLY A 244 -14.73 10.11 -6.83
N ILE A 245 -15.31 10.08 -5.62
CA ILE A 245 -15.36 8.87 -4.78
C ILE A 245 -16.20 7.78 -5.44
N ILE A 246 -17.41 8.11 -5.90
CA ILE A 246 -18.33 7.12 -6.49
C ILE A 246 -17.70 6.49 -7.72
N PHE A 247 -17.12 7.30 -8.62
CA PHE A 247 -16.44 6.78 -9.81
C PHE A 247 -15.28 5.85 -9.45
N THR A 248 -14.38 6.31 -8.57
CA THR A 248 -13.17 5.57 -8.18
C THR A 248 -13.55 4.28 -7.45
N ALA A 249 -14.46 4.36 -6.48
CA ALA A 249 -14.93 3.22 -5.70
C ALA A 249 -15.68 2.23 -6.58
N ALA A 250 -16.59 2.68 -7.46
CA ALA A 250 -17.33 1.79 -8.35
C ALA A 250 -16.39 1.01 -9.28
N TYR A 251 -15.36 1.66 -9.82
CA TYR A 251 -14.37 1.00 -10.68
C TYR A 251 -13.55 -0.04 -9.90
N ILE A 252 -13.08 0.30 -8.70
CA ILE A 252 -12.35 -0.64 -7.82
C ILE A 252 -13.24 -1.82 -7.46
N ILE A 253 -14.47 -1.57 -6.99
CA ILE A 253 -15.42 -2.60 -6.57
C ILE A 253 -15.76 -3.52 -7.73
N TYR A 254 -16.02 -2.97 -8.91
CA TYR A 254 -16.39 -3.75 -10.09
C TYR A 254 -15.30 -4.75 -10.48
N PHE A 255 -14.04 -4.31 -10.64
CA PHE A 255 -12.96 -5.18 -11.10
C PHE A 255 -12.38 -6.07 -10.00
N LYS A 256 -12.44 -5.67 -8.74
CA LYS A 256 -11.78 -6.42 -7.65
C LYS A 256 -12.71 -7.33 -6.87
N PHE A 257 -13.99 -7.00 -6.78
CA PHE A 257 -14.94 -7.72 -5.93
C PHE A 257 -16.13 -8.30 -6.70
N VAL A 258 -16.64 -7.62 -7.74
CA VAL A 258 -17.83 -8.07 -8.48
C VAL A 258 -17.47 -8.98 -9.65
N ASN A 259 -16.53 -8.58 -10.50
CA ASN A 259 -16.09 -9.34 -11.67
C ASN A 259 -14.55 -9.49 -11.72
N PRO A 260 -13.95 -10.28 -10.82
CA PRO A 260 -12.50 -10.50 -10.81
C PRO A 260 -11.94 -11.07 -12.12
N ASP A 261 -12.72 -11.91 -12.83
CA ASP A 261 -12.30 -12.52 -14.09
C ASP A 261 -12.08 -11.51 -15.23
N MET A 262 -12.75 -10.36 -15.14
CA MET A 262 -12.61 -9.25 -16.08
C MET A 262 -11.50 -8.27 -15.69
N ASN A 263 -10.77 -8.51 -14.60
CA ASN A 263 -9.64 -7.67 -14.20
C ASN A 263 -8.40 -7.92 -15.08
N LYS A 264 -8.52 -7.58 -16.37
CA LYS A 264 -7.48 -7.72 -17.40
C LYS A 264 -7.34 -6.39 -18.13
N ALA A 265 -6.12 -6.08 -18.56
CA ALA A 265 -5.80 -4.81 -19.23
C ALA A 265 -6.72 -4.45 -20.41
N GLN A 266 -7.22 -5.46 -21.12
CA GLN A 266 -8.16 -5.28 -22.24
C GLN A 266 -9.52 -4.68 -21.85
N PHE A 267 -9.96 -4.88 -20.60
CA PHE A 267 -11.24 -4.37 -20.10
C PHE A 267 -11.07 -3.10 -19.26
N TRP A 268 -9.83 -2.70 -18.98
CA TRP A 268 -9.55 -1.50 -18.22
C TRP A 268 -9.77 -0.25 -19.06
N LEU A 269 -10.38 0.76 -18.44
CA LEU A 269 -10.60 2.05 -19.05
C LEU A 269 -9.24 2.69 -19.39
N TRP A 270 -8.97 2.83 -20.69
CA TRP A 270 -7.68 3.30 -21.22
C TRP A 270 -6.46 2.51 -20.72
N GLY A 271 -6.64 1.24 -20.36
CA GLY A 271 -5.57 0.41 -19.80
C GLY A 271 -5.16 0.79 -18.37
N ILE A 272 -5.94 1.62 -17.67
CA ILE A 272 -5.65 2.05 -16.30
C ILE A 272 -6.18 1.01 -15.32
N SER A 273 -5.26 0.43 -14.55
CA SER A 273 -5.62 -0.56 -13.55
C SER A 273 -6.50 0.05 -12.44
N PRO A 274 -7.29 -0.77 -11.72
CA PRO A 274 -8.10 -0.29 -10.60
C PRO A 274 -7.31 0.46 -9.51
N GLU A 275 -6.04 0.11 -9.32
CA GLU A 275 -5.12 0.77 -8.39
C GLU A 275 -4.78 2.22 -8.81
N GLY A 276 -4.76 2.51 -10.12
CA GLY A 276 -4.38 3.81 -10.68
C GLY A 276 -5.54 4.73 -11.04
N ILE A 277 -6.78 4.23 -11.03
CA ILE A 277 -7.96 4.94 -11.56
C ILE A 277 -8.32 6.21 -10.78
N GLY A 278 -7.85 6.35 -9.53
CA GLY A 278 -8.11 7.53 -8.70
C GLY A 278 -7.62 8.84 -9.32
N SER A 279 -6.62 8.79 -10.21
CA SER A 279 -6.18 9.95 -11.01
C SER A 279 -7.28 10.48 -11.94
N ILE A 280 -8.07 9.60 -12.55
CA ILE A 280 -9.22 9.97 -13.39
C ILE A 280 -10.37 10.46 -12.51
N GLY A 281 -10.63 9.80 -11.38
CA GLY A 281 -11.61 10.27 -10.40
C GLY A 281 -11.32 11.68 -9.89
N MET A 282 -10.03 12.01 -9.69
CA MET A 282 -9.57 13.35 -9.34
C MET A 282 -9.90 14.38 -10.43
N LEU A 283 -9.67 14.06 -11.71
CA LEU A 283 -10.02 14.94 -12.82
C LEU A 283 -11.53 15.17 -12.92
N ILE A 284 -12.33 14.11 -12.75
CA ILE A 284 -13.79 14.20 -12.72
C ILE A 284 -14.23 15.15 -11.60
N ASN A 285 -13.67 14.99 -10.40
CA ASN A 285 -13.97 15.88 -9.28
C ASN A 285 -13.60 17.34 -9.59
N PHE A 286 -12.41 17.63 -10.14
CA PHE A 286 -12.06 18.99 -10.59
C PHE A 286 -13.08 19.58 -11.56
N ILE A 287 -13.49 18.82 -12.58
CA ILE A 287 -14.43 19.27 -13.60
C ILE A 287 -15.80 19.53 -12.97
N VAL A 288 -16.33 18.57 -12.22
CA VAL A 288 -17.66 18.69 -11.58
C VAL A 288 -17.66 19.85 -10.59
N MET A 289 -16.63 19.97 -9.75
CA MET A 289 -16.49 21.07 -8.81
C MET A 289 -16.44 22.41 -9.53
N TYR A 290 -15.63 22.53 -10.58
CA TYR A 290 -15.53 23.76 -11.38
C TYR A 290 -16.87 24.16 -11.98
N VAL A 291 -17.55 23.24 -12.68
CA VAL A 291 -18.83 23.49 -13.35
C VAL A 291 -19.91 23.87 -12.33
N VAL A 292 -20.06 23.08 -11.26
CA VAL A 292 -21.09 23.32 -10.24
C VAL A 292 -20.82 24.64 -9.51
N SER A 293 -19.57 24.97 -9.20
CA SER A 293 -19.24 26.24 -8.54
C SER A 293 -19.53 27.47 -9.41
N LEU A 294 -19.48 27.36 -10.73
CA LEU A 294 -19.94 28.41 -11.64
C LEU A 294 -21.47 28.51 -11.71
N MET A 295 -22.16 27.37 -11.61
CA MET A 295 -23.63 27.30 -11.66
C MET A 295 -24.32 27.64 -10.33
N THR A 296 -23.56 27.73 -9.24
CA THR A 296 -24.08 27.99 -7.89
C THR A 296 -23.71 29.39 -7.40
N LYS A 297 -24.45 29.85 -6.37
CA LYS A 297 -24.28 31.19 -5.80
C LYS A 297 -22.86 31.36 -5.29
N GLU A 298 -22.30 32.56 -5.50
CA GLU A 298 -20.93 32.81 -5.06
C GLU A 298 -20.81 32.70 -3.54
N PRO A 299 -19.65 32.26 -3.02
CA PRO A 299 -19.41 32.25 -1.60
C PRO A 299 -19.54 33.68 -1.02
N PRO A 300 -20.05 33.84 0.20
CA PRO A 300 -20.11 35.15 0.86
C PRO A 300 -18.74 35.85 0.87
N LYS A 301 -18.72 37.19 0.80
CA LYS A 301 -17.47 37.98 0.79
C LYS A 301 -16.52 37.59 1.93
N ALA A 302 -17.03 37.40 3.14
CA ALA A 302 -16.23 36.96 4.28
C ALA A 302 -15.45 35.66 4.02
N VAL A 303 -16.02 34.70 3.27
CA VAL A 303 -15.34 33.46 2.90
C VAL A 303 -14.28 33.72 1.83
N GLN A 304 -14.59 34.56 0.84
CA GLN A 304 -13.62 34.93 -0.20
C GLN A 304 -12.42 35.69 0.38
N ASP A 305 -12.66 36.55 1.37
CA ASP A 305 -11.64 37.31 2.10
C ASP A 305 -10.80 36.41 2.99
N MET A 306 -11.41 35.41 3.65
CA MET A 306 -10.68 34.36 4.37
C MET A 306 -9.77 33.56 3.44
N VAL A 307 -10.24 33.16 2.26
CA VAL A 307 -9.39 32.47 1.27
C VAL A 307 -8.28 33.39 0.76
N ALA A 308 -8.57 34.69 0.58
CA ALA A 308 -7.56 35.67 0.17
C ALA A 308 -6.46 35.83 1.23
N SER A 309 -6.80 35.89 2.52
CA SER A 309 -5.85 36.06 3.62
C SER A 309 -4.96 34.84 3.81
N LEU A 310 -5.47 33.63 3.58
CA LEU A 310 -4.66 32.40 3.55
C LEU A 310 -3.56 32.45 2.48
N ARG A 311 -3.85 33.09 1.33
CA ARG A 311 -2.91 33.18 0.20
C ARG A 311 -1.95 34.36 0.30
N TYR A 312 -2.42 35.52 0.79
CA TYR A 312 -1.66 36.76 0.89
C TYR A 312 -1.64 37.28 2.35
N PRO A 313 -1.00 36.55 3.28
CA PRO A 313 -1.07 36.86 4.72
C PRO A 313 -0.41 38.18 5.14
N ARG A 314 0.18 38.94 4.21
CA ARG A 314 0.89 40.21 4.48
C ARG A 314 0.22 41.44 3.90
N GLU A 315 -0.80 41.29 3.05
CA GLU A 315 -1.42 42.42 2.34
C GLU A 315 -2.69 42.93 3.03
N ILE A 316 -3.25 42.17 3.98
CA ILE A 316 -4.45 42.56 4.73
C ILE A 316 -4.01 42.82 6.17
N LYS A 317 -3.71 44.10 6.46
CA LYS A 317 -3.67 44.64 7.82
C LYS A 317 -4.93 45.45 8.06
#